data_AF-A0A4U6ANR4-F1
#
_entry.id   AF-A0A4U6ANR4-F1
#
_cell.length_a   1.000
_cell.length_b   1.000
_cell.length_c   1.000
_cell.angle_alpha   90.00
_cell.angle_beta   90.00
_cell.angle_gamma   90.00
#
_symmetry.space_group_name_H-M   'P 1'
#
loop_
_entity.id
_entity.type
_entity.pdbx_description
1 polymer ?
#
loop_
_entity_poly.entity_id
_entity_poly.type
_entity_poly.pdbx_seq_one_letter_code
_entity_poly.pdbx_strand_id
1 'polypeptide(L)'
;MAIFLRQLLVFGLTAVLLLPHHAALAADPCKGVDTNLSAQRKADYSKLVAKSLRQNVKPSKISVMKFMQAGTWTVVYADVPVADPGYFFFDSSSGLPVFKDVWGGVADKSEEPEITKWATALGANKMIASCFADMVIG
;
A
#
# COMPACT_ATOMS: atom_id res chain seq x y z
N MET A 1 -63.34 19.98 42.08
CA MET A 1 -64.09 20.94 41.25
C MET A 1 -63.20 21.35 40.08
N ALA A 2 -63.67 21.06 38.86
CA ALA A 2 -63.34 21.66 37.54
C ALA A 2 -61.89 21.72 37.01
N ILE A 3 -61.72 20.97 35.92
CA ILE A 3 -60.81 21.06 34.77
C ILE A 3 -60.68 22.51 34.23
N PHE A 4 -59.48 22.93 33.79
CA PHE A 4 -59.37 23.79 32.59
C PHE A 4 -58.07 23.56 31.83
N LEU A 5 -58.27 23.11 30.59
CA LEU A 5 -57.31 22.86 29.52
C LEU A 5 -56.90 24.19 28.86
N ARG A 6 -55.61 24.43 28.60
CA ARG A 6 -55.18 25.14 27.37
C ARG A 6 -53.69 24.97 27.08
N GLN A 7 -53.44 24.31 25.97
CA GLN A 7 -52.16 24.22 25.27
C GLN A 7 -51.67 25.62 24.88
N LEU A 8 -50.36 25.87 24.97
CA LEU A 8 -49.64 26.72 24.02
C LEU A 8 -48.37 26.00 23.58
N LEU A 9 -48.45 25.48 22.36
CA LEU A 9 -47.33 25.06 21.52
C LEU A 9 -46.36 26.24 21.37
N VAL A 10 -45.08 26.04 21.67
CA VAL A 10 -44.01 26.84 21.07
C VAL A 10 -43.06 25.87 20.40
N PHE A 11 -43.26 25.72 19.09
CA PHE A 11 -42.32 25.09 18.18
C PHE A 11 -41.00 25.87 18.24
N GLY A 12 -40.02 25.35 18.97
CA GLY A 12 -38.64 25.84 18.91
C GLY A 12 -38.06 25.51 17.54
N LEU A 13 -37.77 26.56 16.77
CA LEU A 13 -37.18 26.53 15.44
C LEU A 13 -35.83 25.78 15.48
N THR A 14 -35.80 24.48 15.16
CA THR A 14 -34.54 23.74 14.96
C THR A 14 -33.93 24.20 13.64
N ALA A 15 -32.99 25.14 13.71
CA ALA A 15 -32.13 25.50 12.59
C ALA A 15 -31.30 24.27 12.21
N VAL A 16 -31.70 23.56 11.16
CA VAL A 16 -30.92 22.48 10.57
C VAL A 16 -29.73 23.13 9.85
N LEU A 17 -28.58 23.15 10.53
CA LEU A 17 -27.29 23.50 9.95
C LEU A 17 -26.95 22.46 8.87
N LEU A 18 -27.28 22.78 7.61
CA LEU A 18 -26.81 22.06 6.42
C LEU A 18 -25.31 22.30 6.28
N LEU A 19 -24.48 21.52 6.98
CA LEU A 19 -23.05 21.51 6.77
C LEU A 19 -22.77 20.92 5.37
N PRO A 20 -22.05 21.63 4.48
CA PRO A 20 -21.65 21.09 3.19
C PRO A 20 -20.70 19.91 3.45
N HIS A 21 -21.18 18.70 3.19
CA HIS A 21 -20.36 17.50 3.13
C HIS A 21 -19.43 17.64 1.94
N HIS A 22 -18.24 18.20 2.18
CA HIS A 22 -17.15 18.12 1.22
C HIS A 22 -16.74 16.65 1.17
N ALA A 23 -17.14 15.95 0.12
CA ALA A 23 -16.61 14.63 -0.18
C ALA A 23 -15.10 14.79 -0.44
N ALA A 24 -14.29 14.52 0.58
CA ALA A 24 -12.86 14.43 0.42
C ALA A 24 -12.58 13.25 -0.50
N LEU A 25 -12.20 13.51 -1.74
CA LEU A 25 -11.65 12.48 -2.62
C LEU A 25 -10.39 11.96 -1.95
N ALA A 26 -10.40 10.68 -1.56
CA ALA A 26 -9.21 10.01 -1.07
C ALA A 26 -8.12 10.12 -2.16
N ALA A 27 -6.95 10.63 -1.79
CA ALA A 27 -5.83 10.70 -2.71
C ALA A 27 -5.40 9.27 -3.07
N ASP A 28 -5.15 9.01 -4.35
CA ASP A 28 -4.59 7.76 -4.84
C ASP A 28 -3.24 7.48 -4.12
N PRO A 29 -3.13 6.41 -3.30
CA PRO A 29 -1.92 6.07 -2.55
C PRO A 29 -0.72 5.79 -3.46
N CYS A 30 -0.95 5.39 -4.71
CA CYS A 30 0.06 5.09 -5.70
C CYS A 30 0.41 6.27 -6.63
N LYS A 31 -0.14 7.46 -6.37
CA LYS A 31 0.17 8.66 -7.15
C LYS A 31 1.68 8.96 -7.10
N GLY A 32 2.32 8.94 -8.28
CA GLY A 32 3.75 9.22 -8.44
C GLY A 32 4.65 7.99 -8.33
N VAL A 33 4.08 6.81 -8.07
CA VAL A 33 4.81 5.53 -8.14
C VAL A 33 4.78 5.01 -9.56
N ASP A 34 5.95 4.70 -10.11
CA ASP A 34 6.05 4.02 -11.41
C ASP A 34 5.74 2.53 -11.24
N THR A 35 4.66 2.08 -11.87
CA THR A 35 4.19 0.69 -11.83
C THR A 35 4.43 -0.08 -13.13
N ASN A 36 5.15 0.50 -14.10
CA ASN A 36 5.35 -0.14 -15.40
C ASN A 36 6.27 -1.37 -15.29
N LEU A 37 5.73 -2.56 -15.56
CA LEU A 37 6.50 -3.79 -15.55
C LEU A 37 6.93 -4.21 -16.98
N SER A 38 8.03 -3.63 -17.45
CA SER A 38 8.63 -3.97 -18.74
C SER A 38 9.32 -5.35 -18.74
N ALA A 39 9.60 -5.89 -19.93
CA ALA A 39 10.34 -7.15 -20.06
C ALA A 39 11.75 -7.07 -19.42
N GLN A 40 12.43 -5.93 -19.56
CA GLN A 40 13.72 -5.70 -18.93
C GLN A 40 13.61 -5.70 -17.41
N ARG A 41 12.61 -5.01 -16.84
CA ARG A 41 12.36 -5.00 -15.39
C ARG A 41 12.06 -6.41 -14.86
N LYS A 42 11.27 -7.21 -15.57
CA LYS A 42 11.07 -8.63 -15.23
C LYS A 42 12.40 -9.41 -15.19
N ALA A 43 13.22 -9.26 -16.23
CA ALA A 43 14.50 -9.96 -16.35
C ALA A 43 15.53 -9.52 -15.27
N ASP A 44 15.58 -8.24 -14.92
CA ASP A 44 16.52 -7.74 -13.92
C ASP A 44 16.09 -8.12 -12.50
N TYR A 45 14.81 -7.91 -12.16
CA TYR A 45 14.33 -8.19 -10.82
C TYR A 45 14.16 -9.68 -10.53
N SER A 46 13.91 -10.54 -11.53
CA SER A 46 14.00 -11.99 -11.33
C SER A 46 15.40 -12.44 -10.89
N LYS A 47 16.48 -11.83 -11.42
CA LYS A 47 17.85 -12.13 -10.97
C LYS A 47 18.11 -11.65 -9.54
N LEU A 48 17.61 -10.46 -9.20
CA LEU A 48 17.78 -9.88 -7.87
C LEU A 48 17.01 -10.67 -6.80
N VAL A 49 15.78 -11.10 -7.09
CA VAL A 49 15.00 -11.97 -6.22
C VAL A 49 15.67 -13.35 -6.08
N ALA A 50 16.17 -13.95 -7.17
CA ALA A 50 16.91 -15.22 -7.07
C ALA A 50 18.09 -15.10 -6.10
N LYS A 51 18.82 -14.00 -6.16
CA LYS A 51 19.96 -13.71 -5.28
C LYS A 51 19.53 -13.50 -3.82
N SER A 52 18.36 -12.90 -3.57
CA SER A 52 17.90 -12.62 -2.20
C SER A 52 17.45 -13.88 -1.44
N LEU A 53 16.98 -14.90 -2.14
CA LEU A 53 16.49 -16.15 -1.54
C LEU A 53 17.59 -16.97 -0.85
N ARG A 54 18.89 -16.66 -1.05
CA ARG A 54 20.06 -17.37 -0.49
C ARG A 54 20.05 -18.89 -0.72
N GLN A 55 19.30 -19.32 -1.72
CA GLN A 55 19.20 -20.68 -2.21
C GLN A 55 19.62 -20.66 -3.68
N ASN A 56 20.01 -21.82 -4.24
CA ASN A 56 20.44 -21.92 -5.64
C ASN A 56 19.23 -21.92 -6.61
N VAL A 57 18.40 -20.87 -6.52
CA VAL A 57 17.22 -20.66 -7.36
C VAL A 57 17.63 -19.99 -8.66
N LYS A 58 17.21 -20.56 -9.79
CA LYS A 58 17.46 -19.97 -11.11
C LYS A 58 16.51 -18.78 -11.34
N PRO A 59 16.98 -17.64 -11.88
CA PRO A 59 16.10 -16.51 -12.20
C PRO A 59 14.92 -16.88 -13.12
N SER A 60 15.10 -17.86 -14.01
CA SER A 60 14.03 -18.35 -14.89
C SER A 60 12.88 -19.08 -14.19
N LYS A 61 13.01 -19.35 -12.89
CA LYS A 61 11.96 -19.93 -12.04
C LYS A 61 11.20 -18.87 -11.22
N ILE A 62 11.52 -17.59 -11.43
CA ILE A 62 10.89 -16.49 -10.71
C ILE A 62 10.00 -15.72 -11.67
N SER A 63 8.75 -15.53 -11.29
CA SER A 63 7.80 -14.72 -12.04
C SER A 63 7.58 -13.39 -11.32
N VAL A 64 8.11 -12.30 -11.89
CA VAL A 64 7.81 -10.95 -11.40
C VAL A 64 6.46 -10.53 -11.96
N MET A 65 5.51 -10.28 -11.07
CA MET A 65 4.09 -10.04 -11.38
C MET A 65 3.70 -8.58 -11.24
N LYS A 66 4.26 -7.87 -10.25
CA LYS A 66 4.03 -6.44 -10.03
C LYS A 66 5.35 -5.70 -9.83
N PHE A 67 5.35 -4.42 -10.18
CA PHE A 67 6.48 -3.52 -10.04
C PHE A 67 6.01 -2.21 -9.43
N MET A 68 6.81 -1.63 -8.54
CA MET A 68 6.62 -0.30 -7.98
C MET A 68 7.99 0.35 -7.81
N GLN A 69 8.18 1.57 -8.32
CA GLN A 69 9.40 2.33 -8.12
C GLN A 69 9.09 3.79 -7.77
N ALA A 70 9.73 4.29 -6.73
CA ALA A 70 9.74 5.71 -6.39
C ALA A 70 11.08 6.09 -5.76
N GLY A 71 11.73 7.11 -6.32
CA GLY A 71 13.10 7.48 -5.91
C GLY A 71 14.07 6.30 -6.08
N THR A 72 14.84 5.99 -5.04
CA THR A 72 15.81 4.88 -5.02
C THR A 72 15.20 3.53 -4.68
N TRP A 73 13.92 3.49 -4.30
CA TRP A 73 13.26 2.27 -3.83
C TRP A 73 12.52 1.57 -4.94
N THR A 74 12.62 0.25 -4.96
CA THR A 74 11.82 -0.61 -5.83
C THR A 74 11.23 -1.76 -5.03
N VAL A 75 9.96 -2.04 -5.27
CA VAL A 75 9.25 -3.18 -4.69
C VAL A 75 8.71 -4.02 -5.84
N VAL A 76 8.94 -5.33 -5.79
CA VAL A 76 8.42 -6.27 -6.78
C VAL A 76 7.63 -7.37 -6.10
N TYR A 77 6.43 -7.63 -6.60
CA TYR A 77 5.68 -8.82 -6.21
C TYR A 77 6.13 -9.97 -7.11
N ALA A 78 6.66 -11.03 -6.52
CA ALA A 78 7.21 -12.14 -7.27
C ALA A 78 6.78 -13.49 -6.71
N ASP A 79 6.41 -14.39 -7.61
CA ASP A 79 6.23 -15.82 -7.34
C ASP A 79 7.59 -16.53 -7.43
N VAL A 80 7.87 -17.40 -6.45
CA VAL A 80 9.15 -18.06 -6.23
C VAL A 80 8.93 -19.55 -5.92
N PRO A 81 9.87 -20.44 -6.29
CA PRO A 81 9.62 -21.89 -6.19
C PRO A 81 9.76 -22.47 -4.77
N VAL A 82 10.07 -21.65 -3.77
CA VAL A 82 10.51 -22.10 -2.43
C VAL A 82 9.64 -21.55 -1.29
N ALA A 83 8.69 -20.66 -1.59
CA ALA A 83 7.80 -20.00 -0.65
C ALA A 83 6.61 -19.43 -1.41
N ASP A 84 5.59 -18.97 -0.68
CA ASP A 84 4.50 -18.21 -1.28
C ASP A 84 5.01 -16.89 -1.91
N PRO A 85 4.27 -16.33 -2.88
CA PRO A 85 4.66 -15.07 -3.51
C PRO A 85 4.80 -13.93 -2.50
N GLY A 86 5.80 -13.07 -2.71
CA GLY A 86 6.13 -12.00 -1.78
C GLY A 86 6.46 -10.67 -2.46
N TYR A 87 6.34 -9.59 -1.70
CA TYR A 87 6.79 -8.25 -2.09
C TYR A 87 8.23 -8.05 -1.62
N PHE A 88 9.18 -8.11 -2.55
CA PHE A 88 10.61 -7.95 -2.29
C PHE A 88 11.01 -6.48 -2.40
N PHE A 89 11.65 -5.95 -1.35
CA PHE A 89 12.09 -4.56 -1.26
C PHE A 89 13.57 -4.45 -1.62
N PHE A 90 13.86 -3.49 -2.51
CA PHE A 90 15.21 -3.15 -2.94
C PHE A 90 15.44 -1.64 -2.79
N ASP A 91 16.62 -1.28 -2.32
CA ASP A 91 17.10 0.11 -2.25
C ASP A 91 18.36 0.27 -3.10
N SER A 92 18.32 1.23 -4.02
CA SER A 92 19.41 1.57 -4.93
C SER A 92 20.19 2.82 -4.54
N SER A 93 20.04 3.31 -3.31
CA SER A 93 20.74 4.51 -2.81
C SER A 93 22.27 4.42 -2.87
N SER A 94 22.83 3.19 -2.87
CA SER A 94 24.26 2.93 -3.04
C SER A 94 24.72 2.77 -4.50
N GLY A 95 23.83 3.01 -5.47
CA GLY A 95 24.09 2.91 -6.91
C GLY A 95 23.65 1.58 -7.56
N LEU A 96 23.44 0.51 -6.78
CA LEU A 96 22.89 -0.76 -7.25
C LEU A 96 21.74 -1.21 -6.34
N PRO A 97 20.68 -1.87 -6.86
CA PRO A 97 19.60 -2.39 -6.02
C PRO A 97 20.11 -3.42 -5.01
N VAL A 98 19.95 -3.12 -3.72
CA VAL A 98 20.27 -4.01 -2.60
C VAL A 98 18.99 -4.50 -1.96
N PHE A 99 18.85 -5.82 -1.84
CA PHE A 99 17.72 -6.43 -1.14
C PHE A 99 17.69 -6.00 0.33
N LYS A 100 16.53 -5.57 0.80
CA LYS A 100 16.32 -5.08 2.17
C LYS A 100 15.50 -6.05 2.99
N ASP A 101 14.30 -6.38 2.51
CA ASP A 101 13.43 -7.35 3.16
C ASP A 101 12.33 -7.84 2.20
N VAL A 102 11.54 -8.83 2.62
CA VAL A 102 10.37 -9.34 1.90
C VAL A 102 9.15 -9.36 2.80
N TRP A 103 8.03 -8.88 2.27
CA TRP A 103 6.72 -9.03 2.90
C TRP A 103 5.95 -10.17 2.23
N GLY A 104 5.36 -11.05 3.04
CA GLY A 104 4.49 -12.13 2.58
C GLY A 104 3.10 -12.02 3.22
N GLY A 105 2.10 -12.63 2.56
CA GLY A 105 0.73 -12.65 3.03
C GLY A 105 -0.14 -11.52 2.49
N VAL A 106 -1.44 -11.65 2.78
CA VAL A 106 -2.47 -10.63 2.54
C VAL A 106 -2.72 -9.89 3.84
N ALA A 107 -3.25 -8.68 3.76
CA ALA A 107 -3.60 -7.89 4.95
C ALA A 107 -4.98 -7.27 4.83
N ASP A 108 -5.61 -7.02 5.98
CA ASP A 108 -6.87 -6.31 6.07
C ASP A 108 -6.66 -4.80 5.95
N LYS A 109 -7.70 -4.08 5.51
CA LYS A 109 -7.65 -2.63 5.35
C LYS A 109 -7.29 -1.88 6.64
N SER A 110 -7.66 -2.41 7.80
CA SER A 110 -7.30 -1.83 9.10
C SER A 110 -5.79 -1.85 9.37
N GLU A 111 -5.03 -2.69 8.68
CA GLU A 111 -3.58 -2.86 8.86
C GLU A 111 -2.76 -1.87 8.00
N GLU A 112 -3.40 -1.12 7.09
CA GLU A 112 -2.73 -0.14 6.20
C GLU A 112 -1.74 0.79 6.93
N PRO A 113 -2.08 1.39 8.10
CA PRO A 113 -1.16 2.26 8.80
C PRO A 113 0.08 1.53 9.33
N GLU A 114 -0.10 0.28 9.78
CA GLU A 114 0.99 -0.53 10.32
C GLU A 114 1.92 -1.04 9.22
N ILE A 115 1.36 -1.45 8.08
CA ILE A 115 2.13 -1.88 6.89
C ILE A 115 2.92 -0.71 6.30
N THR A 116 2.29 0.46 6.19
CA THR A 116 2.97 1.70 5.77
C THR A 116 4.12 2.03 6.73
N LYS A 117 3.89 1.89 8.04
CA LYS A 117 4.91 2.12 9.07
C LYS A 117 6.05 1.11 8.97
N TRP A 118 5.76 -0.17 8.75
CA TRP A 118 6.76 -1.21 8.55
C TRP A 118 7.66 -0.91 7.34
N ALA A 119 7.07 -0.61 6.18
CA ALA A 119 7.83 -0.28 4.98
C ALA A 119 8.67 0.99 5.16
N THR A 120 8.14 1.99 5.87
CA THR A 120 8.88 3.22 6.19
C THR A 120 10.04 2.95 7.16
N ALA A 121 9.85 2.08 8.16
CA ALA A 121 10.89 1.68 9.11
C ALA A 121 12.04 0.91 8.44
N LEU A 122 11.76 0.23 7.32
CA LEU A 122 12.79 -0.37 6.46
C LEU A 122 13.65 0.68 5.74
N GLY A 123 13.19 1.94 5.69
CA GLY A 123 13.83 3.08 5.04
C GLY A 123 13.16 3.50 3.74
N ALA A 124 12.07 2.84 3.33
CA ALA A 124 11.34 3.20 2.12
C ALA A 124 10.73 4.61 2.24
N ASN A 125 10.74 5.36 1.14
CA ASN A 125 10.07 6.66 1.15
C ASN A 125 8.54 6.48 1.29
N LYS A 126 7.89 7.51 1.84
CA LYS A 126 6.46 7.47 2.14
C LYS A 126 5.58 7.13 0.93
N MET A 127 5.98 7.56 -0.27
CA MET A 127 5.19 7.36 -1.49
C MET A 127 5.10 5.88 -1.86
N ILE A 128 6.23 5.16 -1.91
CA ILE A 128 6.20 3.73 -2.21
C ILE A 128 5.66 2.91 -1.04
N ALA A 129 5.89 3.35 0.21
CA ALA A 129 5.36 2.67 1.40
C ALA A 129 3.82 2.67 1.43
N SER A 130 3.19 3.81 1.14
CA SER A 130 1.72 3.91 1.07
C SER A 130 1.13 3.14 -0.12
N CYS A 131 1.74 3.23 -1.31
CA CYS A 131 1.30 2.45 -2.46
C CYS A 131 1.41 0.94 -2.23
N PHE A 132 2.50 0.50 -1.60
CA PHE A 132 2.68 -0.89 -1.21
C PHE A 132 1.58 -1.36 -0.25
N ALA A 133 1.27 -0.58 0.79
CA ALA A 133 0.23 -0.94 1.75
C ALA A 133 -1.13 -1.13 1.08
N ASP A 134 -1.53 -0.18 0.22
CA ASP A 134 -2.75 -0.27 -0.60
C ASP A 134 -2.78 -1.57 -1.45
N MET A 135 -1.66 -1.89 -2.11
CA MET A 135 -1.53 -3.05 -2.98
C MET A 135 -1.53 -4.41 -2.27
N VAL A 136 -1.17 -4.46 -0.98
CA VAL A 136 -1.23 -5.67 -0.15
C VAL A 136 -2.65 -5.94 0.34
N ILE A 137 -3.42 -4.88 0.58
CA ILE A 137 -4.78 -4.96 1.13
C ILE A 137 -5.80 -5.41 0.06
N GLY A 138 -5.61 -4.98 -1.18
CA GLY A 138 -6.47 -5.37 -2.31
C GLY A 138 -7.41 -4.27 -2.77
#